data_AF-A0A6B9F9E0-F1
#
_entry.id   AF-A0A6B9F9E0-F1
#
_cell.length_a   1.000
_cell.length_b   1.000
_cell.length_c   1.000
_cell.angle_alpha   90.00
_cell.angle_beta   90.00
_cell.angle_gamma   90.00
#
_symmetry.space_group_name_H-M   'P 1'
#
loop_
_entity.id
_entity.type
_entity.pdbx_description
1 polymer ?
#
loop_
_entity_poly.entity_id
_entity_poly.type
_entity_poly.pdbx_seq_one_letter_code
_entity_poly.pdbx_strand_id
1 'polypeptide(L)'
;MNVEIETRWHPSTKLNAIGAALDFTSVDPLPENVTRDQVEEYCYTLEQLYGSYVDELVAETTLSRREAQTWVLRNLVYEGADRLSFEAIGLYVWAIGRSAEGDPLSRTIVDGYHERAVEKVEAAEATIKRAEPPPYPDDLYAEPTMLWVEGEVAERLARRLGPAEGYSDALERLLDETVDAVPLESLLERLRAAGATHVGVRTVNPGWDRELPISVHGPESMDLDVEATAVRVDDTPYPFGIERRPADAGTDSLLTLFAADDGSVTPATGVDRLRRALERVEATLPDLVERARTAGVTALAVADEPVGAGAGLLAVGTAEDPFPDLDRLVLDDRTLAVGAVTTLTAAEYADREGTTLLWTAPDAALDERRELPDDPAARRERFPTAVLHTD
;
A
#
# COMPACT_ATOMS: atom_id res chain seq x y z
N MET A 1 17.34 -45.81 -33.87
CA MET A 1 17.58 -46.82 -32.81
C MET A 1 16.25 -47.50 -32.48
N ASN A 2 16.24 -48.82 -32.26
CA ASN A 2 15.02 -49.53 -31.84
C ASN A 2 14.93 -49.60 -30.31
N VAL A 3 13.71 -49.47 -29.76
CA VAL A 3 13.41 -49.64 -28.33
C VAL A 3 12.59 -50.91 -28.12
N GLU A 4 12.97 -51.72 -27.14
CA GLU A 4 12.18 -52.88 -26.73
C GLU A 4 11.03 -52.42 -25.81
N ILE A 5 9.79 -52.67 -26.22
CA ILE A 5 8.58 -52.30 -25.49
C ILE A 5 7.73 -53.55 -25.29
N GLU A 6 7.56 -54.00 -24.04
CA GLU A 6 6.65 -55.11 -23.75
C GLU A 6 5.21 -54.63 -23.62
N THR A 7 4.27 -55.40 -24.19
CA THR A 7 2.84 -55.06 -24.17
C THR A 7 2.29 -54.90 -22.75
N ARG A 8 2.80 -55.67 -21.78
CA ARG A 8 2.34 -55.69 -20.38
C ARG A 8 2.90 -54.55 -19.53
N TRP A 9 3.88 -53.81 -20.01
CA TRP A 9 4.45 -52.70 -19.25
C TRP A 9 3.41 -51.61 -19.00
N HIS A 10 3.51 -51.00 -17.82
CA HIS A 10 2.73 -49.83 -17.51
C HIS A 10 3.05 -48.68 -18.49
N PRO A 11 2.08 -47.83 -18.89
CA PRO A 11 2.32 -46.71 -19.81
C PRO A 11 3.50 -45.81 -19.42
N SER A 12 3.74 -45.59 -18.12
CA SER A 12 4.89 -44.80 -17.66
C SER A 12 6.24 -45.45 -17.93
N THR A 13 6.36 -46.78 -17.74
CA THR A 13 7.57 -47.56 -18.08
C THR A 13 7.83 -47.52 -19.58
N LYS A 14 6.77 -47.63 -20.40
CA LYS A 14 6.86 -47.52 -21.86
C LYS A 14 7.35 -46.13 -22.28
N LEU A 15 6.79 -45.06 -21.72
CA LEU A 15 7.21 -43.69 -22.02
C LEU A 15 8.63 -43.38 -21.53
N ASN A 16 9.07 -43.94 -20.41
CA ASN A 16 10.46 -43.84 -19.96
C ASN A 16 11.44 -44.52 -20.93
N ALA A 17 11.11 -45.71 -21.41
CA ALA A 17 11.93 -46.42 -22.39
C ALA A 17 12.03 -45.66 -23.73
N ILE A 18 10.92 -45.06 -24.18
CA ILE A 18 10.91 -44.22 -25.39
C ILE A 18 11.69 -42.92 -25.13
N GLY A 19 11.43 -42.24 -24.01
CA GLY A 19 12.06 -40.98 -23.63
C GLY A 19 13.59 -41.08 -23.53
N ALA A 20 14.10 -42.22 -23.02
CA ALA A 20 15.53 -42.49 -22.94
C ALA A 20 16.21 -42.71 -24.30
N ALA A 21 15.43 -42.99 -25.35
CA ALA A 21 15.90 -43.33 -26.69
C ALA A 21 15.63 -42.23 -27.73
N LEU A 22 15.13 -41.07 -27.31
CA LEU A 22 14.87 -39.94 -28.20
C LEU A 22 16.17 -39.41 -28.80
N ASP A 23 16.15 -39.16 -30.12
CA ASP A 23 17.25 -38.52 -30.84
C ASP A 23 16.89 -37.09 -31.21
N PHE A 24 17.30 -36.14 -30.38
CA PHE A 24 17.04 -34.71 -30.57
C PHE A 24 17.83 -34.08 -31.74
N THR A 25 18.69 -34.85 -32.42
CA THR A 25 19.39 -34.40 -33.64
C THR A 25 18.65 -34.78 -34.92
N SER A 26 17.60 -35.61 -34.81
CA SER A 26 16.77 -36.07 -35.92
C SER A 26 15.55 -35.18 -36.12
N VAL A 27 15.04 -35.15 -37.37
CA VAL A 27 13.79 -34.45 -37.73
C VAL A 27 12.57 -35.16 -37.10
N ASP A 28 12.64 -36.48 -36.97
CA ASP A 28 11.71 -37.27 -36.16
C ASP A 28 12.48 -37.79 -34.93
N PRO A 29 12.20 -37.28 -33.73
CA PRO A 29 12.94 -37.64 -32.53
C PRO A 29 12.57 -39.03 -32.00
N LEU A 30 11.53 -39.67 -32.54
CA LEU A 30 11.07 -40.98 -32.08
C LEU A 30 11.99 -42.13 -32.53
N PRO A 31 12.11 -43.21 -31.72
CA PRO A 31 12.71 -44.45 -32.16
C PRO A 31 12.04 -45.02 -33.42
N GLU A 32 12.81 -45.70 -34.28
CA GLU A 32 12.36 -46.17 -35.61
C GLU A 32 11.16 -47.13 -35.56
N ASN A 33 10.95 -47.82 -34.44
CA ASN A 33 9.88 -48.78 -34.24
C ASN A 33 8.71 -48.24 -33.39
N VAL A 34 8.66 -46.93 -33.14
CA VAL A 34 7.64 -46.28 -32.29
C VAL A 34 6.93 -45.21 -33.09
N THR A 35 5.60 -45.25 -33.12
CA THR A 35 4.80 -44.22 -33.79
C THR A 35 4.25 -43.20 -32.79
N ARG A 36 3.95 -42.00 -33.29
CA ARG A 36 3.27 -40.96 -32.50
C ARG A 36 1.94 -41.44 -31.93
N ASP A 37 1.14 -42.17 -32.72
CA ASP A 37 -0.16 -42.70 -32.27
C ASP A 37 -0.01 -43.62 -31.03
N GLN A 38 1.05 -44.44 -30.99
CA GLN A 38 1.35 -45.29 -29.83
C GLN A 38 1.73 -44.47 -28.60
N VAL A 39 2.50 -43.39 -28.79
CA VAL A 39 2.85 -42.47 -27.72
C VAL A 39 1.58 -41.77 -27.20
N GLU A 40 0.72 -41.28 -28.09
CA GLU A 40 -0.54 -40.63 -27.74
C GLU A 40 -1.46 -41.57 -26.95
N GLU A 41 -1.56 -42.85 -27.33
CA GLU A 41 -2.33 -43.85 -26.58
C GLU A 41 -1.84 -44.01 -25.12
N TYR A 42 -0.52 -44.09 -24.93
CA TYR A 42 0.06 -44.16 -23.58
C TYR A 42 -0.19 -42.89 -22.79
N CYS A 43 -0.11 -41.73 -23.45
CA CYS A 43 -0.35 -40.45 -22.81
C CYS A 43 -1.83 -40.29 -22.43
N TYR A 44 -2.79 -40.69 -23.26
CA TYR A 44 -4.21 -40.65 -22.91
C TYR A 44 -4.54 -41.53 -21.71
N THR A 45 -3.87 -42.68 -21.59
CA THR A 45 -4.02 -43.54 -20.42
C THR A 45 -3.52 -42.84 -19.16
N LEU A 46 -2.38 -42.15 -19.23
CA LEU A 46 -1.87 -41.35 -18.11
C LEU A 46 -2.75 -40.12 -17.81
N GLU A 47 -3.34 -39.48 -18.82
CA GLU A 47 -4.28 -38.38 -18.65
C GLU A 47 -5.53 -38.83 -17.87
N GLN A 48 -6.06 -40.03 -18.17
CA GLN A 48 -7.18 -40.59 -17.41
C GLN A 48 -6.83 -40.90 -15.94
N LEU A 49 -5.58 -41.27 -15.67
CA LEU A 49 -5.12 -41.60 -14.31
C LEU A 49 -4.79 -40.36 -13.48
N TYR A 50 -4.21 -39.34 -14.12
CA TYR A 50 -3.63 -38.18 -13.42
C TYR A 50 -4.29 -36.84 -13.71
N GLY A 51 -5.13 -36.74 -14.75
CA GLY A 51 -5.72 -35.49 -15.22
C GLY A 51 -6.54 -34.75 -14.16
N SER A 52 -7.32 -35.48 -13.36
CA SER A 52 -8.09 -34.87 -12.26
C SER A 52 -7.20 -34.23 -11.20
N TYR A 53 -6.05 -34.84 -10.88
CA TYR A 53 -5.09 -34.29 -9.92
C TYR A 53 -4.38 -33.05 -10.46
N VAL A 54 -4.14 -32.99 -11.78
CA VAL A 54 -3.61 -31.78 -12.43
C VAL A 54 -4.63 -30.66 -12.34
N ASP A 55 -5.90 -30.94 -12.63
CA ASP A 55 -6.97 -29.94 -12.58
C ASP A 55 -7.22 -29.44 -11.15
N GLU A 56 -7.18 -30.34 -10.17
CA GLU A 56 -7.28 -30.00 -8.74
C GLU A 56 -6.13 -29.08 -8.30
N LEU A 57 -4.87 -29.43 -8.61
CA LEU A 57 -3.73 -28.57 -8.27
C LEU A 57 -3.78 -27.21 -8.96
N VAL A 58 -4.25 -27.12 -10.20
CA VAL A 58 -4.41 -25.81 -10.88
C VAL A 58 -5.52 -24.98 -10.23
N ALA A 59 -6.59 -25.61 -9.77
CA ALA A 59 -7.71 -24.92 -9.14
C ALA A 59 -7.37 -24.44 -7.72
N GLU A 60 -6.56 -25.21 -6.99
CA GLU A 60 -6.30 -24.98 -5.56
C GLU A 60 -4.96 -24.30 -5.26
N THR A 61 -4.10 -24.11 -6.27
CA THR A 61 -2.77 -23.51 -6.09
C THR A 61 -2.46 -22.45 -7.15
N THR A 62 -1.34 -21.75 -7.00
CA THR A 62 -0.83 -20.76 -7.97
C THR A 62 0.02 -21.40 -9.08
N LEU A 63 0.03 -22.74 -9.19
CA LEU A 63 0.74 -23.46 -10.25
C LEU A 63 0.06 -23.22 -11.60
N SER A 64 0.86 -22.87 -12.61
CA SER A 64 0.38 -22.92 -13.99
C SER A 64 0.07 -24.36 -14.40
N ARG A 65 -0.77 -24.55 -15.42
CA ARG A 65 -1.13 -25.91 -15.88
C ARG A 65 0.09 -26.78 -16.24
N ARG A 66 1.14 -26.19 -16.82
CA ARG A 66 2.38 -26.90 -17.16
C ARG A 66 3.20 -27.28 -15.92
N GLU A 67 3.23 -26.41 -14.91
CA GLU A 67 3.89 -26.68 -13.62
C GLU A 67 3.16 -27.80 -12.86
N ALA A 68 1.84 -27.69 -12.73
CA ALA A 68 1.00 -28.71 -12.09
C ALA A 68 1.10 -30.06 -12.80
N GLN A 69 1.01 -30.08 -14.14
CA GLN A 69 1.12 -31.30 -14.94
C GLN A 69 2.50 -31.96 -14.80
N THR A 70 3.58 -31.17 -14.85
CA THR A 70 4.94 -31.69 -14.67
C THR A 70 5.13 -32.23 -13.26
N TRP A 71 4.65 -31.51 -12.25
CA TRP A 71 4.75 -31.92 -10.85
C TRP A 71 3.98 -33.21 -10.57
N VAL A 72 2.74 -33.34 -11.05
CA VAL A 72 1.91 -34.54 -10.87
C VAL A 72 2.52 -35.74 -11.54
N LEU A 73 2.85 -35.63 -12.83
CA LEU A 73 3.42 -36.75 -13.60
C LEU A 73 4.79 -37.18 -13.06
N ARG A 74 5.53 -36.23 -12.46
CA ARG A 74 6.82 -36.53 -11.84
C ARG A 74 6.67 -37.14 -10.46
N ASN A 75 5.73 -36.69 -9.62
CA ASN A 75 5.70 -37.05 -8.20
C ASN A 75 4.68 -38.12 -7.84
N LEU A 76 3.57 -38.23 -8.56
CA LEU A 76 2.58 -39.27 -8.34
C LEU A 76 2.95 -40.52 -9.13
N VAL A 77 3.09 -41.64 -8.41
CA VAL A 77 3.43 -42.95 -8.98
C VAL A 77 2.35 -43.94 -8.58
N TYR A 78 1.59 -44.42 -9.57
CA TYR A 78 0.61 -45.49 -9.36
C TYR A 78 1.31 -46.80 -8.97
N GLU A 79 0.62 -47.65 -8.21
CA GLU A 79 1.20 -48.90 -7.72
C GLU A 79 1.63 -49.81 -8.90
N GLY A 80 2.90 -50.22 -8.90
CA GLY A 80 3.49 -51.04 -9.98
C GLY A 80 3.97 -50.26 -11.22
N ALA A 81 3.95 -48.92 -11.18
CA ALA A 81 4.43 -48.04 -12.24
C ALA A 81 5.82 -47.45 -11.93
N ASP A 82 6.61 -47.17 -12.95
CA ASP A 82 7.83 -46.37 -12.79
C ASP A 82 7.52 -44.88 -12.77
N ARG A 83 8.28 -44.13 -11.95
CA ARG A 83 8.28 -42.66 -11.94
C ARG A 83 8.72 -42.15 -13.30
N LEU A 84 7.95 -41.22 -13.89
CA LEU A 84 8.30 -40.67 -15.21
C LEU A 84 9.57 -39.82 -15.15
N SER A 85 10.45 -39.98 -16.14
CA SER A 85 11.60 -39.11 -16.37
C SER A 85 11.15 -37.78 -17.01
N PHE A 86 12.01 -36.76 -16.96
CA PHE A 86 11.68 -35.47 -17.59
C PHE A 86 11.56 -35.57 -19.10
N GLU A 87 12.33 -36.45 -19.74
CA GLU A 87 12.24 -36.75 -21.17
C GLU A 87 10.88 -37.41 -21.50
N ALA A 88 10.41 -38.33 -20.64
CA ALA A 88 9.09 -38.95 -20.81
C ALA A 88 7.94 -37.97 -20.56
N ILE A 89 8.09 -37.03 -19.62
CA ILE A 89 7.12 -35.93 -19.41
C ILE A 89 7.12 -34.96 -20.60
N GLY A 90 8.29 -34.61 -21.14
CA GLY A 90 8.41 -33.82 -22.36
C GLY A 90 7.72 -34.49 -23.55
N LEU A 91 7.89 -35.80 -23.69
CA LEU A 91 7.18 -36.61 -24.69
C LEU A 91 5.67 -36.60 -24.50
N TYR A 92 5.19 -36.68 -23.25
CA TYR A 92 3.77 -36.54 -22.91
C TYR A 92 3.20 -35.17 -23.32
N VAL A 93 3.91 -34.10 -22.99
CA VAL A 93 3.53 -32.72 -23.32
C VAL A 93 3.52 -32.51 -24.84
N TRP A 94 4.51 -33.05 -25.56
CA TRP A 94 4.58 -32.99 -27.01
C TRP A 94 3.45 -33.75 -27.72
N ALA A 95 3.09 -34.94 -27.21
CA ALA A 95 2.09 -35.80 -27.83
C ALA A 95 0.66 -35.25 -27.66
N ILE A 96 0.28 -34.82 -26.44
CA ILE A 96 -1.08 -34.35 -26.12
C ILE A 96 -1.25 -32.82 -26.30
N GLY A 97 -0.17 -32.05 -26.27
CA GLY A 97 -0.21 -30.59 -26.37
C GLY A 97 -0.66 -30.09 -27.75
N ARG A 98 -1.91 -29.62 -27.86
CA ARG A 98 -2.50 -29.04 -29.10
C ARG A 98 -1.95 -27.65 -29.52
N SER A 99 -0.74 -27.27 -29.12
CA SER A 99 -0.15 -25.98 -29.46
C SER A 99 1.38 -26.10 -29.36
N ALA A 100 2.01 -26.41 -30.49
CA ALA A 100 3.46 -26.35 -30.62
C ALA A 100 3.86 -24.93 -31.04
N GLU A 101 3.78 -23.99 -30.10
CA GLU A 101 4.71 -22.85 -30.10
C GLU A 101 5.69 -23.06 -28.94
N GLY A 102 6.97 -23.28 -29.30
CA GLY A 102 8.05 -23.66 -28.40
C GLY A 102 8.38 -25.15 -28.45
N ASP A 103 9.67 -25.48 -28.45
CA ASP A 103 10.21 -26.85 -28.55
C ASP A 103 9.90 -27.66 -27.26
N PRO A 104 8.89 -28.55 -27.26
CA PRO A 104 8.37 -29.18 -26.04
C PRO A 104 9.21 -30.40 -25.59
N LEU A 105 10.30 -30.71 -26.31
CA LEU A 105 11.16 -31.85 -26.04
C LEU A 105 12.43 -31.49 -25.27
N SER A 106 12.62 -30.22 -24.91
CA SER A 106 13.78 -29.79 -24.12
C SER A 106 13.63 -30.20 -22.67
N ARG A 107 14.42 -31.20 -22.26
CA ARG A 107 14.61 -31.63 -20.86
C ARG A 107 14.78 -30.44 -19.93
N THR A 108 15.59 -29.44 -20.31
CA THR A 108 15.87 -28.24 -19.52
C THR A 108 14.62 -27.39 -19.25
N ILE A 109 13.68 -27.36 -20.20
CA ILE A 109 12.42 -26.60 -20.03
C ILE A 109 11.49 -27.34 -19.06
N VAL A 110 11.39 -28.66 -19.18
CA VAL A 110 10.56 -29.50 -18.30
C VAL A 110 11.12 -29.53 -16.88
N ASP A 111 12.44 -29.62 -16.73
CA ASP A 111 13.14 -29.53 -15.45
C ASP A 111 12.85 -28.17 -14.78
N GLY A 112 12.95 -27.06 -15.55
CA GLY A 112 12.62 -25.74 -15.04
C GLY A 112 11.14 -25.56 -14.64
N TYR A 113 10.19 -26.28 -15.26
CA TYR A 113 8.80 -26.31 -14.78
C TYR A 113 8.68 -27.07 -13.46
N HIS A 114 9.44 -28.14 -13.29
CA HIS A 114 9.45 -28.91 -12.06
C HIS A 114 10.09 -28.14 -10.90
N GLU A 115 11.24 -27.49 -11.12
CA GLU A 115 11.92 -26.66 -10.11
C GLU A 115 10.99 -25.55 -9.60
N ARG A 116 10.37 -24.77 -10.50
CA ARG A 116 9.41 -23.73 -10.10
C ARG A 116 8.19 -24.30 -9.35
N ALA A 117 7.70 -25.47 -9.76
CA ALA A 117 6.59 -26.11 -9.07
C ALA A 117 6.99 -26.55 -7.65
N VAL A 118 8.19 -27.11 -7.49
CA VAL A 118 8.73 -27.50 -6.18
C VAL A 118 8.93 -26.26 -5.31
N GLU A 119 9.53 -25.19 -5.81
CA GLU A 119 9.70 -23.93 -5.08
C GLU A 119 8.36 -23.35 -4.60
N LYS A 120 7.35 -23.30 -5.47
CA LYS A 120 6.00 -22.82 -5.10
C LYS A 120 5.32 -23.71 -4.07
N VAL A 121 5.45 -25.04 -4.20
CA VAL A 121 4.90 -25.99 -3.23
C VAL A 121 5.65 -25.90 -1.90
N GLU A 122 6.97 -25.78 -1.89
CA GLU A 122 7.76 -25.57 -0.67
C GLU A 122 7.46 -24.23 -0.01
N ALA A 123 7.25 -23.16 -0.77
CA ALA A 123 6.82 -21.87 -0.24
C ALA A 123 5.40 -21.93 0.36
N ALA A 124 4.46 -22.61 -0.31
CA ALA A 124 3.11 -22.85 0.21
C ALA A 124 3.15 -23.73 1.45
N GLU A 125 3.94 -24.80 1.45
CA GLU A 125 4.14 -25.66 2.61
C GLU A 125 4.85 -24.92 3.75
N ALA A 126 5.80 -24.03 3.48
CA ALA A 126 6.43 -23.19 4.51
C ALA A 126 5.44 -22.19 5.11
N THR A 127 4.48 -21.72 4.31
CA THR A 127 3.38 -20.86 4.76
C THR A 127 2.36 -21.65 5.61
N ILE A 128 2.07 -22.91 5.25
CA ILE A 128 1.15 -23.81 5.98
C ILE A 128 1.81 -24.45 7.21
N LYS A 129 3.11 -24.77 7.14
CA LYS A 129 3.94 -25.33 8.24
C LYS A 129 4.56 -24.25 9.12
N ARG A 130 4.12 -23.00 9.02
CA ARG A 130 4.22 -22.07 10.14
C ARG A 130 3.43 -22.71 11.27
N ALA A 131 4.12 -23.47 12.13
CA ALA A 131 3.55 -24.23 13.24
C ALA A 131 3.08 -23.34 14.40
N GLU A 132 2.89 -22.06 14.11
CA GLU A 132 2.26 -21.11 15.00
C GLU A 132 0.79 -21.05 14.56
N PRO A 133 -0.17 -20.97 15.50
CA PRO A 133 -1.56 -20.73 15.15
C PRO A 133 -1.64 -19.57 14.15
N PRO A 134 -2.62 -19.54 13.22
CA PRO A 134 -2.92 -18.31 12.51
C PRO A 134 -3.00 -17.19 13.56
N PRO A 135 -2.24 -16.10 13.41
CA PRO A 135 -2.15 -15.08 14.44
C PRO A 135 -3.56 -14.61 14.77
N TYR A 136 -3.86 -14.48 16.06
CA TYR A 136 -5.14 -13.94 16.46
C TYR A 136 -5.26 -12.52 15.92
N PRO A 137 -6.47 -12.01 15.62
CA PRO A 137 -6.67 -10.61 15.19
C PRO A 137 -6.03 -9.58 16.13
N ASP A 138 -5.75 -9.98 17.37
CA ASP A 138 -5.13 -9.16 18.42
C ASP A 138 -3.59 -9.26 18.45
N ASP A 139 -2.97 -10.16 17.67
CA ASP A 139 -1.53 -10.21 17.46
C ASP A 139 -1.14 -9.08 16.49
N LEU A 140 -1.12 -7.86 17.04
CA LEU A 140 -0.70 -6.64 16.37
C LEU A 140 0.76 -6.78 15.90
N TYR A 141 0.96 -7.11 14.63
CA TYR A 141 2.24 -6.84 14.01
C TYR A 141 2.41 -5.33 13.87
N ALA A 142 3.57 -4.82 14.24
CA ALA A 142 3.94 -3.43 13.96
C ALA A 142 4.02 -3.15 12.44
N GLU A 143 4.14 -4.19 11.61
CA GLU A 143 4.20 -4.10 10.16
C GLU A 143 3.38 -5.19 9.46
N PRO A 144 2.74 -4.90 8.31
CA PRO A 144 2.02 -5.90 7.54
C PRO A 144 2.96 -7.01 7.07
N THR A 145 2.64 -8.27 7.41
CA THR A 145 3.35 -9.42 6.84
C THR A 145 2.91 -9.63 5.40
N MET A 146 3.85 -9.72 4.47
CA MET A 146 3.65 -9.96 3.04
C MET A 146 3.17 -11.39 2.72
N LEU A 147 2.06 -11.82 3.35
CA LEU A 147 1.42 -13.13 3.13
C LEU A 147 0.64 -13.20 1.80
N TRP A 148 0.44 -12.05 1.13
CA TRP A 148 -0.47 -11.90 -0.01
C TRP A 148 0.23 -11.46 -1.31
N VAL A 149 1.55 -11.37 -1.32
CA VAL A 149 2.35 -10.92 -2.47
C VAL A 149 3.12 -12.11 -3.04
N GLU A 150 3.17 -12.23 -4.37
CA GLU A 150 3.92 -13.29 -5.06
C GLU A 150 5.39 -13.31 -4.60
N GLY A 151 5.96 -14.50 -4.39
CA GLY A 151 7.29 -14.67 -3.78
C GLY A 151 8.39 -13.87 -4.49
N GLU A 152 8.38 -13.82 -5.83
CA GLU A 152 9.35 -13.02 -6.59
C GLU A 152 9.22 -11.51 -6.31
N VAL A 153 7.99 -11.02 -6.16
CA VAL A 153 7.72 -9.62 -5.82
C VAL A 153 8.16 -9.33 -4.39
N ALA A 154 7.94 -10.28 -3.46
CA ALA A 154 8.41 -10.16 -2.08
C ALA A 154 9.93 -10.12 -1.97
N GLU A 155 10.65 -10.95 -2.72
CA GLU A 155 12.12 -10.93 -2.77
C GLU A 155 12.67 -9.65 -3.41
N ARG A 156 11.98 -9.13 -4.45
CA ARG A 156 12.35 -7.86 -5.08
C ARG A 156 12.15 -6.68 -4.12
N LEU A 157 11.06 -6.66 -3.37
CA LEU A 157 10.80 -5.66 -2.33
C LEU A 157 11.80 -5.80 -1.19
N ALA A 158 12.10 -7.02 -0.72
CA ALA A 158 13.07 -7.25 0.33
C ALA A 158 14.48 -6.73 -0.01
N ARG A 159 14.88 -6.83 -1.29
CA ARG A 159 16.14 -6.27 -1.79
C ARG A 159 16.17 -4.73 -1.86
N ARG A 160 15.00 -4.09 -1.81
CA ARG A 160 14.83 -2.63 -1.88
C ARG A 160 14.63 -1.99 -0.51
N LEU A 161 14.46 -2.78 0.55
CA LEU A 161 14.35 -2.29 1.92
C LEU A 161 15.64 -1.59 2.35
N GLY A 162 15.49 -0.41 2.93
CA GLY A 162 16.52 0.23 3.73
C GLY A 162 16.85 -0.57 5.00
N PRO A 163 18.00 -0.30 5.65
CA PRO A 163 18.47 -1.05 6.82
C PRO A 163 17.59 -0.95 8.07
N ALA A 164 16.65 0.00 8.11
CA ALA A 164 15.69 0.20 9.19
C ALA A 164 14.27 0.50 8.66
N GLU A 165 14.03 0.25 7.37
CA GLU A 165 12.78 0.55 6.67
C GLU A 165 11.86 -0.66 6.77
N GLY A 166 10.59 -0.45 7.11
CA GLY A 166 9.56 -1.47 7.04
C GLY A 166 9.04 -1.69 5.63
N TYR A 167 8.22 -2.72 5.40
CA TYR A 167 7.62 -2.94 4.07
C TYR A 167 6.67 -1.82 3.66
N SER A 168 5.91 -1.25 4.60
CA SER A 168 5.02 -0.11 4.33
C SER A 168 5.82 1.12 3.88
N ASP A 169 6.88 1.46 4.61
CA ASP A 169 7.76 2.58 4.31
C ASP A 169 8.40 2.43 2.92
N ALA A 170 8.86 1.22 2.59
CA ALA A 170 9.43 0.91 1.28
C ALA A 170 8.41 1.02 0.15
N LEU A 171 7.17 0.58 0.37
CA LEU A 171 6.10 0.72 -0.62
C LEU A 171 5.72 2.18 -0.84
N GLU A 172 5.56 2.95 0.23
CA GLU A 172 5.24 4.37 0.18
C GLU A 172 6.33 5.14 -0.59
N ARG A 173 7.60 4.97 -0.21
CA ARG A 173 8.73 5.58 -0.92
C ARG A 173 8.77 5.18 -2.39
N LEU A 174 8.58 3.90 -2.71
CA LEU A 174 8.61 3.44 -4.12
C LEU A 174 7.45 4.01 -4.93
N LEU A 175 6.27 4.17 -4.33
CA LEU A 175 5.14 4.84 -4.98
C LEU A 175 5.50 6.32 -5.22
N ASP A 176 6.00 7.03 -4.20
CA ASP A 176 6.38 8.44 -4.30
C ASP A 176 7.50 8.71 -5.32
N GLU A 177 8.46 7.79 -5.44
CA GLU A 177 9.53 7.84 -6.44
C GLU A 177 8.99 7.74 -7.88
N THR A 178 7.86 7.05 -8.08
CA THR A 178 7.27 6.83 -9.41
C THR A 178 6.25 7.89 -9.82
N VAL A 179 5.80 8.75 -8.89
CA VAL A 179 4.87 9.84 -9.18
C VAL A 179 5.58 10.94 -9.97
N ASP A 180 4.96 11.36 -11.07
CA ASP A 180 5.40 12.53 -11.84
C ASP A 180 5.03 13.81 -11.07
N ALA A 181 6.06 14.41 -10.44
CA ALA A 181 5.89 15.49 -9.49
C ALA A 181 6.90 16.63 -9.72
N VAL A 182 6.41 17.86 -9.60
CA VAL A 182 7.20 19.09 -9.73
C VAL A 182 7.47 19.72 -8.36
N PRO A 183 8.67 20.25 -8.06
CA PRO A 183 8.89 20.98 -6.80
C PRO A 183 7.95 22.18 -6.67
N LEU A 184 7.31 22.34 -5.52
CA LEU A 184 6.34 23.42 -5.29
C LEU A 184 6.95 24.81 -5.53
N GLU A 185 8.19 25.03 -5.10
CA GLU A 185 8.89 26.30 -5.34
C GLU A 185 9.00 26.62 -6.84
N SER A 186 9.37 25.62 -7.66
CA SER A 186 9.47 25.77 -9.11
C SER A 186 8.11 26.06 -9.75
N LEU A 187 7.03 25.45 -9.26
CA LEU A 187 5.67 25.77 -9.69
C LEU A 187 5.33 27.23 -9.36
N LEU A 188 5.57 27.68 -8.12
CA LEU A 188 5.29 29.04 -7.69
C LEU A 188 6.10 30.08 -8.47
N GLU A 189 7.36 29.81 -8.77
CA GLU A 189 8.19 30.67 -9.61
C GLU A 189 7.65 30.76 -11.04
N ARG A 190 7.21 29.64 -11.62
CA ARG A 190 6.56 29.63 -12.94
C ARG A 190 5.28 30.45 -12.94
N LEU A 191 4.40 30.28 -11.94
CA LEU A 191 3.16 31.02 -11.82
C LEU A 191 3.41 32.52 -11.63
N ARG A 192 4.41 32.88 -10.83
CA ARG A 192 4.88 34.26 -10.68
C ARG A 192 5.35 34.84 -12.02
N ALA A 193 6.16 34.10 -12.77
CA ALA A 193 6.65 34.53 -14.08
C ALA A 193 5.52 34.67 -15.11
N ALA A 194 4.46 33.86 -15.00
CA ALA A 194 3.26 33.95 -15.83
C ALA A 194 2.34 35.13 -15.45
N GLY A 195 2.65 35.85 -14.37
CA GLY A 195 1.96 37.07 -13.95
C GLY A 195 1.00 36.89 -12.78
N ALA A 196 1.14 35.84 -11.98
CA ALA A 196 0.38 35.69 -10.74
C ALA A 196 0.67 36.86 -9.79
N THR A 197 -0.39 37.42 -9.20
CA THR A 197 -0.33 38.43 -8.16
C THR A 197 -0.43 37.81 -6.77
N HIS A 198 -1.14 36.69 -6.66
CA HIS A 198 -1.29 35.92 -5.44
C HIS A 198 -1.46 34.42 -5.75
N VAL A 199 -0.88 33.56 -4.93
CA VAL A 199 -1.10 32.10 -4.95
C VAL A 199 -1.30 31.63 -3.51
N GLY A 200 -2.32 30.81 -3.28
CA GLY A 200 -2.60 30.28 -1.94
C GLY A 200 -3.31 28.93 -1.98
N VAL A 201 -3.30 28.22 -0.86
CA VAL A 201 -4.02 26.94 -0.68
C VAL A 201 -5.32 27.20 0.08
N ARG A 202 -6.42 26.62 -0.39
CA ARG A 202 -7.73 26.69 0.29
C ARG A 202 -7.81 25.67 1.43
N THR A 203 -7.36 26.06 2.63
CA THR A 203 -7.34 25.18 3.82
C THR A 203 -8.73 24.95 4.44
N VAL A 204 -9.73 25.77 4.09
CA VAL A 204 -11.11 25.59 4.56
C VAL A 204 -11.83 24.36 3.98
N ASN A 205 -11.27 23.72 2.95
CA ASN A 205 -11.84 22.51 2.37
C ASN A 205 -11.40 21.29 3.18
N PRO A 206 -12.32 20.41 3.62
CA PRO A 206 -11.94 19.17 4.30
C PRO A 206 -10.98 18.34 3.44
N GLY A 207 -9.88 17.88 4.04
CA GLY A 207 -8.86 17.07 3.35
C GLY A 207 -8.01 17.84 2.34
N TRP A 208 -7.90 19.17 2.47
CA TRP A 208 -7.03 20.00 1.63
C TRP A 208 -5.58 19.53 1.60
N ASP A 209 -5.13 18.85 2.65
CA ASP A 209 -3.78 18.31 2.82
C ASP A 209 -3.55 17.00 2.05
N ARG A 210 -4.60 16.36 1.53
CA ARG A 210 -4.52 15.13 0.71
C ARG A 210 -4.49 15.42 -0.79
N GLU A 211 -5.14 16.50 -1.20
CA GLU A 211 -5.11 17.03 -2.56
C GLU A 211 -5.13 18.55 -2.46
N LEU A 212 -3.98 19.19 -2.73
CA LEU A 212 -3.78 20.62 -2.48
C LEU A 212 -4.65 21.47 -3.43
N PRO A 213 -5.67 22.19 -2.94
CA PRO A 213 -6.49 23.09 -3.76
C PRO A 213 -5.78 24.45 -3.92
N ILE A 214 -4.90 24.55 -4.92
CA ILE A 214 -4.11 25.75 -5.19
C ILE A 214 -4.98 26.76 -5.94
N SER A 215 -5.17 27.95 -5.36
CA SER A 215 -5.81 29.09 -6.01
C SER A 215 -4.78 30.08 -6.53
N VAL A 216 -4.87 30.42 -7.81
CA VAL A 216 -3.95 31.34 -8.49
C VAL A 216 -4.70 32.57 -8.96
N HIS A 217 -4.28 33.75 -8.49
CA HIS A 217 -4.88 35.03 -8.81
C HIS A 217 -4.01 35.79 -9.81
N GLY A 218 -4.60 36.27 -10.89
CA GLY A 218 -3.87 37.02 -11.92
C GLY A 218 -4.66 37.25 -13.21
N PRO A 219 -4.00 37.74 -14.28
CA PRO A 219 -4.65 38.21 -15.51
C PRO A 219 -5.18 37.09 -16.40
N GLU A 220 -6.31 37.33 -17.08
CA GLU A 220 -6.89 36.59 -18.25
C GLU A 220 -5.97 35.61 -18.98
N SER A 221 -4.81 36.13 -19.34
CA SER A 221 -3.88 35.51 -20.27
C SER A 221 -2.90 34.53 -19.64
N MET A 222 -2.95 34.30 -18.32
CA MET A 222 -1.99 33.43 -17.65
C MET A 222 -2.15 31.97 -18.09
N ASP A 223 -1.03 31.38 -18.48
CA ASP A 223 -0.91 29.95 -18.72
C ASP A 223 -0.72 29.22 -17.38
N LEU A 224 -1.61 28.28 -17.10
CA LEU A 224 -1.63 27.46 -15.88
C LEU A 224 -1.41 25.97 -16.18
N ASP A 225 -1.06 25.61 -17.43
CA ASP A 225 -0.91 24.22 -17.82
C ASP A 225 0.33 23.60 -17.17
N VAL A 226 0.14 22.68 -16.24
CA VAL A 226 1.23 21.97 -15.56
C VAL A 226 1.16 20.50 -15.95
N GLU A 227 2.19 20.02 -16.66
CA GLU A 227 2.39 18.60 -16.96
C GLU A 227 3.01 17.91 -15.73
N ALA A 228 2.25 17.81 -14.64
CA ALA A 228 2.61 17.05 -13.45
C ALA A 228 1.34 16.60 -12.73
N THR A 229 1.39 15.43 -12.10
CA THR A 229 0.26 14.87 -11.33
C THR A 229 0.29 15.23 -9.85
N ALA A 230 1.47 15.66 -9.36
CA ALA A 230 1.68 16.07 -7.99
C ALA A 230 2.65 17.26 -7.88
N VAL A 231 2.60 17.96 -6.75
CA VAL A 231 3.65 18.89 -6.33
C VAL A 231 4.44 18.28 -5.18
N ARG A 232 5.76 18.43 -5.19
CA ARG A 232 6.61 18.03 -4.07
C ARG A 232 6.75 19.17 -3.06
N VAL A 233 6.39 18.86 -1.82
CA VAL A 233 6.75 19.66 -0.64
C VAL A 233 7.78 18.83 0.11
N ASP A 234 9.01 19.34 0.14
CA ASP A 234 10.20 18.54 0.49
C ASP A 234 10.29 17.27 -0.37
N ASP A 235 10.30 16.08 0.25
CA ASP A 235 10.37 14.79 -0.42
C ASP A 235 8.99 14.13 -0.62
N THR A 236 7.90 14.71 -0.11
CA THR A 236 6.55 14.13 -0.18
C THR A 236 5.76 14.69 -1.36
N PRO A 237 5.24 13.84 -2.27
CA PRO A 237 4.38 14.27 -3.36
C PRO A 237 2.93 14.41 -2.91
N TYR A 238 2.31 15.56 -3.22
CA TYR A 238 0.91 15.82 -2.98
C TYR A 238 0.18 16.02 -4.30
N PRO A 239 -0.91 15.28 -4.58
CA PRO A 239 -1.86 15.63 -5.64
C PRO A 239 -2.30 17.10 -5.50
N PHE A 240 -2.57 17.78 -6.60
CA PHE A 240 -2.99 19.18 -6.55
C PHE A 240 -3.96 19.53 -7.68
N GLY A 241 -4.82 20.51 -7.41
CA GLY A 241 -5.65 21.16 -8.41
C GLY A 241 -5.36 22.65 -8.45
N ILE A 242 -5.32 23.24 -9.66
CA ILE A 242 -5.17 24.69 -9.84
C ILE A 242 -6.52 25.31 -10.20
N GLU A 243 -7.02 26.19 -9.34
CA GLU A 243 -8.18 27.04 -9.58
C GLU A 243 -7.72 28.49 -9.84
N ARG A 244 -8.06 29.00 -11.02
CA ARG A 244 -7.78 30.37 -11.40
C ARG A 244 -8.83 31.33 -10.84
N ARG A 245 -8.39 32.48 -10.32
CA ARG A 245 -9.26 33.57 -9.84
C ARG A 245 -8.85 34.95 -10.35
N PRO A 246 -9.79 35.91 -10.41
CA PRO A 246 -9.46 37.31 -10.66
C PRO A 246 -8.49 37.89 -9.62
N ALA A 247 -7.66 38.85 -10.03
CA ALA A 247 -6.65 39.46 -9.16
C ALA A 247 -7.24 40.22 -7.96
N ASP A 248 -8.48 40.69 -8.08
CA ASP A 248 -9.24 41.42 -7.05
C ASP A 248 -10.13 40.51 -6.19
N ALA A 249 -10.12 39.19 -6.43
CA ALA A 249 -10.83 38.24 -5.58
C ALA A 249 -10.18 38.16 -4.18
N GLY A 250 -11.01 38.08 -3.14
CA GLY A 250 -10.55 38.02 -1.75
C GLY A 250 -9.66 36.79 -1.46
N THR A 251 -8.65 37.00 -0.61
CA THR A 251 -7.60 36.01 -0.29
C THR A 251 -7.55 35.64 1.20
N ASP A 252 -8.45 36.21 2.03
CA ASP A 252 -8.39 36.10 3.50
C ASP A 252 -8.49 34.67 4.05
N SER A 253 -9.07 33.74 3.29
CA SER A 253 -9.23 32.32 3.67
C SER A 253 -8.17 31.39 3.07
N LEU A 254 -7.12 31.95 2.46
CA LEU A 254 -6.05 31.18 1.81
C LEU A 254 -4.79 31.16 2.65
N LEU A 255 -4.19 29.98 2.78
CA LEU A 255 -2.80 29.88 3.18
C LEU A 255 -1.93 30.44 2.06
N THR A 256 -1.39 31.64 2.25
CA THR A 256 -0.63 32.36 1.21
C THR A 256 0.71 31.67 0.92
N LEU A 257 0.88 31.21 -0.31
CA LEU A 257 2.14 30.68 -0.85
C LEU A 257 2.97 31.76 -1.56
N PHE A 258 2.30 32.72 -2.20
CA PHE A 258 2.95 33.82 -2.88
C PHE A 258 2.03 35.05 -2.89
N ALA A 259 2.62 36.24 -2.69
CA ALA A 259 1.92 37.51 -2.84
C ALA A 259 2.88 38.59 -3.35
N ALA A 260 2.47 39.34 -4.38
CA ALA A 260 3.29 40.38 -5.01
C ALA A 260 3.23 41.74 -4.29
N ASP A 261 2.12 42.03 -3.58
CA ASP A 261 1.81 43.36 -3.02
C ASP A 261 2.27 43.54 -1.55
N ASP A 262 1.81 44.60 -0.88
CA ASP A 262 2.17 44.92 0.52
C ASP A 262 1.80 43.76 1.46
N GLY A 263 2.82 43.20 2.13
CA GLY A 263 2.75 41.89 2.79
C GLY A 263 3.42 40.76 2.00
N SER A 264 4.22 41.10 0.97
CA SER A 264 4.79 40.16 0.01
C SER A 264 5.35 38.87 0.62
N VAL A 265 4.95 37.76 0.01
CA VAL A 265 5.38 36.42 0.37
C VAL A 265 6.14 35.86 -0.82
N THR A 266 7.43 35.59 -0.61
CA THR A 266 8.27 34.91 -1.61
C THR A 266 7.86 33.43 -1.73
N PRO A 267 8.03 32.79 -2.90
CA PRO A 267 7.80 31.35 -3.06
C PRO A 267 8.40 30.48 -1.95
N ALA A 268 9.69 30.65 -1.63
CA ALA A 268 10.37 29.93 -0.55
C ALA A 268 9.65 30.05 0.81
N THR A 269 9.31 31.28 1.21
CA THR A 269 8.55 31.53 2.45
C THR A 269 7.17 30.87 2.43
N GLY A 270 6.52 30.83 1.26
CA GLY A 270 5.24 30.15 1.08
C GLY A 270 5.33 28.64 1.22
N VAL A 271 6.36 28.03 0.62
CA VAL A 271 6.66 26.60 0.78
C VAL A 271 6.87 26.26 2.25
N ASP A 272 7.65 27.07 2.97
CA ASP A 272 7.86 26.90 4.41
C ASP A 272 6.57 27.00 5.24
N ARG A 273 5.64 27.88 4.84
CA ARG A 273 4.33 28.00 5.50
C ARG A 273 3.48 26.76 5.25
N LEU A 274 3.41 26.29 4.01
CA LEU A 274 2.66 25.09 3.66
C LEU A 274 3.21 23.85 4.35
N ARG A 275 4.54 23.67 4.36
CA ARG A 275 5.19 22.59 5.08
C ARG A 275 4.79 22.58 6.56
N ARG A 276 4.84 23.73 7.23
CA ARG A 276 4.42 23.84 8.65
C ARG A 276 2.93 23.57 8.85
N ALA A 277 2.07 23.97 7.92
CA ALA A 277 0.63 23.69 7.99
C ALA A 277 0.37 22.18 7.84
N LEU A 278 1.03 21.52 6.88
CA LEU A 278 0.96 20.07 6.68
C LEU A 278 1.49 19.29 7.88
N GLU A 279 2.57 19.74 8.52
CA GLU A 279 3.07 19.14 9.77
C GLU A 279 2.11 19.29 10.96
N ARG A 280 1.17 20.23 10.89
CA ARG A 280 0.25 20.57 11.99
C ARG A 280 -1.16 20.07 11.80
N VAL A 281 -1.54 19.73 10.57
CA VAL A 281 -2.88 19.29 10.19
C VAL A 281 -3.38 18.12 11.00
N GLU A 282 -2.44 17.27 11.43
CA GLU A 282 -2.68 16.10 12.25
C GLU A 282 -1.80 16.14 13.50
N ALA A 283 -2.37 15.74 14.64
CA ALA A 283 -1.65 15.61 15.90
C ALA A 283 -2.20 14.47 16.74
N THR A 284 -1.35 13.84 17.54
CA THR A 284 -1.81 12.98 18.63
C THR A 284 -2.22 13.83 19.84
N LEU A 285 -3.02 13.28 20.76
CA LEU A 285 -3.38 14.02 21.98
C LEU A 285 -2.16 14.40 22.87
N PRO A 286 -1.14 13.54 23.05
CA PRO A 286 0.11 13.95 23.70
C PRO A 286 0.79 15.12 23.00
N ASP A 287 0.94 15.07 21.67
CA ASP A 287 1.56 16.17 20.90
C ASP A 287 0.76 17.46 21.04
N LEU A 288 -0.58 17.36 21.01
CA LEU A 288 -1.48 18.49 21.20
C LEU A 288 -1.28 19.13 22.58
N VAL A 289 -1.13 18.32 23.64
CA VAL A 289 -0.84 18.81 25.00
C VAL A 289 0.52 19.50 25.08
N GLU A 290 1.56 18.98 24.43
CA GLU A 290 2.87 19.64 24.40
C GLU A 290 2.84 20.97 23.62
N ARG A 291 2.12 21.01 22.49
CA ARG A 291 1.85 22.26 21.76
C ARG A 291 1.12 23.26 22.64
N ALA A 292 0.11 22.82 23.38
CA ALA A 292 -0.66 23.64 24.31
C ALA A 292 0.23 24.25 25.41
N ARG A 293 1.08 23.43 26.04
CA ARG A 293 2.05 23.89 27.04
C ARG A 293 2.98 24.96 26.47
N THR A 294 3.51 24.72 25.27
CA THR A 294 4.41 25.66 24.59
C THR A 294 3.72 26.99 24.28
N ALA A 295 2.43 26.94 23.92
CA ALA A 295 1.60 28.11 23.66
C ALA A 295 1.07 28.80 24.94
N GLY A 296 1.40 28.31 26.14
CA GLY A 296 0.92 28.89 27.40
C GLY A 296 -0.53 28.57 27.73
N VAL A 297 -1.11 27.56 27.08
CA VAL A 297 -2.47 27.06 27.40
C VAL A 297 -2.46 26.44 28.79
N THR A 298 -3.43 26.83 29.60
CA THR A 298 -3.59 26.37 30.99
C THR A 298 -4.43 25.11 31.10
N ALA A 299 -5.36 24.88 30.18
CA ALA A 299 -6.12 23.65 30.08
C ALA A 299 -6.63 23.37 28.67
N LEU A 300 -6.83 22.09 28.40
CA LEU A 300 -7.48 21.59 27.19
C LEU A 300 -8.74 20.83 27.57
N ALA A 301 -9.83 21.16 26.89
CA ALA A 301 -11.10 20.47 26.99
C ALA A 301 -11.67 20.19 25.60
N VAL A 302 -12.70 19.36 25.55
CA VAL A 302 -13.50 19.08 24.36
C VAL A 302 -14.97 19.36 24.68
N ALA A 303 -15.73 19.88 23.71
CA ALA A 303 -17.17 20.02 23.85
C ALA A 303 -17.82 18.63 23.93
N ASP A 304 -18.88 18.50 24.72
CA ASP A 304 -19.58 17.22 24.90
C ASP A 304 -20.32 16.77 23.62
N GLU A 305 -20.67 17.75 22.79
CA GLU A 305 -21.29 17.57 21.47
C GLU A 305 -20.32 17.98 20.36
N PRO A 306 -20.38 17.32 19.18
CA PRO A 306 -19.54 17.68 18.05
C PRO A 306 -19.86 19.08 17.50
N VAL A 307 -18.84 19.74 16.96
CA VAL A 307 -18.95 21.04 16.30
C VAL A 307 -18.73 20.81 14.80
N GLY A 308 -19.72 21.12 13.98
CA GLY A 308 -19.65 20.79 12.55
C GLY A 308 -19.59 19.27 12.35
N ALA A 309 -18.52 18.79 11.72
CA ALA A 309 -18.30 17.37 11.46
C ALA A 309 -17.33 16.69 12.46
N GLY A 310 -16.85 17.40 13.49
CA GLY A 310 -15.77 16.86 14.34
C GLY A 310 -15.78 17.37 15.78
N ALA A 311 -14.67 17.13 16.49
CA ALA A 311 -14.45 17.56 17.85
C ALA A 311 -14.33 19.08 17.96
N GLY A 312 -15.05 19.68 18.93
CA GLY A 312 -14.85 21.08 19.31
C GLY A 312 -13.80 21.17 20.41
N LEU A 313 -12.55 21.52 20.07
CA LEU A 313 -11.47 21.66 21.03
C LEU A 313 -11.53 23.04 21.71
N LEU A 314 -11.31 23.06 23.03
CA LEU A 314 -11.26 24.29 23.81
C LEU A 314 -9.88 24.46 24.42
N ALA A 315 -9.21 25.56 24.06
CA ALA A 315 -7.92 25.96 24.62
C ALA A 315 -8.12 27.09 25.63
N VAL A 316 -7.83 26.83 26.89
CA VAL A 316 -8.10 27.75 28.00
C VAL A 316 -6.84 28.50 28.40
N GLY A 317 -6.93 29.83 28.54
CA GLY A 317 -5.85 30.68 29.05
C GLY A 317 -4.94 31.29 27.98
N THR A 318 -5.30 31.15 26.69
CA THR A 318 -4.63 31.82 25.57
C THR A 318 -5.61 32.74 24.83
N ALA A 319 -5.08 33.81 24.23
CA ALA A 319 -5.84 34.73 23.38
C ALA A 319 -5.70 34.41 21.88
N GLU A 320 -4.64 33.69 21.50
CA GLU A 320 -4.38 33.27 20.12
C GLU A 320 -4.67 31.78 19.98
N ASP A 321 -5.12 31.37 18.79
CA ASP A 321 -5.32 29.95 18.46
C ASP A 321 -3.98 29.21 18.58
N PRO A 322 -3.85 28.27 19.55
CA PRO A 322 -2.61 27.53 19.74
C PRO A 322 -2.44 26.41 18.71
N PHE A 323 -3.48 26.07 17.94
CA PHE A 323 -3.51 24.94 17.01
C PHE A 323 -3.94 25.36 15.60
N PRO A 324 -3.26 26.34 14.99
CA PRO A 324 -3.58 26.72 13.62
C PRO A 324 -3.40 25.52 12.69
N ASP A 325 -4.31 25.42 11.71
CA ASP A 325 -4.35 24.41 10.66
C ASP A 325 -4.66 22.97 11.15
N LEU A 326 -5.00 22.75 12.43
CA LEU A 326 -5.33 21.43 12.96
C LEU A 326 -6.72 20.97 12.48
N ASP A 327 -6.75 19.93 11.64
CA ASP A 327 -7.98 19.32 11.13
C ASP A 327 -8.24 17.94 11.72
N ARG A 328 -7.22 17.26 12.25
CA ARG A 328 -7.32 15.85 12.69
C ARG A 328 -6.59 15.59 14.00
N LEU A 329 -7.28 14.88 14.89
CA LEU A 329 -6.74 14.39 16.15
C LEU A 329 -6.65 12.86 16.10
N VAL A 330 -5.43 12.34 16.08
CA VAL A 330 -5.16 10.91 16.09
C VAL A 330 -5.31 10.37 17.50
N LEU A 331 -6.23 9.42 17.64
CA LEU A 331 -6.35 8.53 18.76
C LEU A 331 -5.85 7.14 18.34
N ASP A 332 -5.56 6.28 19.29
CA ASP A 332 -4.90 5.00 19.00
C ASP A 332 -5.75 4.05 18.13
N ASP A 333 -7.09 4.13 18.19
CA ASP A 333 -8.00 3.29 17.38
C ASP A 333 -8.67 4.02 16.21
N ARG A 334 -8.55 5.34 16.13
CA ARG A 334 -9.25 6.18 15.13
C ARG A 334 -8.65 7.57 15.02
N THR A 335 -8.93 8.24 13.92
CA THR A 335 -8.65 9.66 13.77
C THR A 335 -9.96 10.44 13.84
N LEU A 336 -10.05 11.43 14.72
CA LEU A 336 -11.21 12.32 14.81
C LEU A 336 -10.96 13.57 13.96
N ALA A 337 -11.96 14.00 13.20
CA ALA A 337 -11.97 15.35 12.65
C ALA A 337 -12.01 16.39 13.77
N VAL A 338 -11.35 17.53 13.58
CA VAL A 338 -11.43 18.70 14.44
C VAL A 338 -12.32 19.72 13.75
N GLY A 339 -13.47 20.00 14.35
CA GLY A 339 -14.47 20.88 13.76
C GLY A 339 -14.25 22.34 14.06
N ALA A 340 -13.69 22.65 15.24
CA ALA A 340 -13.31 23.99 15.63
C ALA A 340 -12.33 23.95 16.80
N VAL A 341 -11.47 24.97 16.87
CA VAL A 341 -10.67 25.30 18.06
C VAL A 341 -11.19 26.61 18.63
N THR A 342 -11.64 26.60 19.89
CA THR A 342 -12.15 27.79 20.59
C THR A 342 -11.21 28.17 21.71
N THR A 343 -10.69 29.39 21.69
CA THR A 343 -9.89 29.96 22.78
C THR A 343 -10.79 30.59 23.83
N LEU A 344 -10.58 30.26 25.10
CA LEU A 344 -11.35 30.80 26.23
C LEU A 344 -10.43 31.32 27.34
N THR A 345 -10.88 32.34 28.06
CA THR A 345 -10.30 32.67 29.36
C THR A 345 -10.71 31.64 30.41
N ALA A 346 -9.98 31.56 31.53
CA ALA A 346 -10.33 30.65 32.63
C ALA A 346 -11.73 30.92 33.21
N ALA A 347 -12.16 32.19 33.24
CA ALA A 347 -13.49 32.58 33.71
C ALA A 347 -14.59 32.11 32.74
N GLU A 348 -14.41 32.32 31.44
CA GLU A 348 -15.37 31.85 30.43
C GLU A 348 -15.48 30.33 30.40
N TYR A 349 -14.38 29.62 30.66
CA TYR A 349 -14.39 28.16 30.78
C TYR A 349 -15.14 27.70 32.04
N ALA A 350 -14.92 28.33 33.18
CA ALA A 350 -15.59 27.97 34.44
C ALA A 350 -17.12 28.15 34.38
N ASP A 351 -17.60 29.13 33.61
CA ASP A 351 -19.03 29.38 33.40
C ASP A 351 -19.65 28.49 32.29
N ARG A 352 -18.86 27.65 31.62
CA ARG A 352 -19.29 26.86 30.46
C ARG A 352 -19.74 25.46 30.87
N GLU A 353 -20.96 25.12 30.51
CA GLU A 353 -21.50 23.77 30.61
C GLU A 353 -21.26 22.97 29.31
N GLY A 354 -21.34 21.64 29.39
CA GLY A 354 -21.25 20.76 28.22
C GLY A 354 -19.83 20.63 27.67
N THR A 355 -18.83 20.54 28.55
CA THR A 355 -17.45 20.28 28.15
C THR A 355 -16.81 19.23 29.05
N THR A 356 -15.90 18.46 28.47
CA THR A 356 -15.11 17.44 29.17
C THR A 356 -13.64 17.85 29.19
N LEU A 357 -13.07 17.93 30.39
CA LEU A 357 -11.68 18.32 30.61
C LEU A 357 -10.71 17.18 30.22
N LEU A 358 -9.79 17.47 29.29
CA LEU A 358 -8.81 16.51 28.79
C LEU A 358 -7.47 16.62 29.52
N TRP A 359 -7.00 17.84 29.79
CA TRP A 359 -5.70 18.10 30.42
C TRP A 359 -5.66 19.48 31.09
N THR A 360 -4.89 19.61 32.17
CA THR A 360 -4.57 20.89 32.83
C THR A 360 -3.08 21.02 33.09
N ALA A 361 -2.56 22.24 32.93
CA ALA A 361 -1.21 22.58 33.37
C ALA A 361 -1.06 22.42 34.90
N PRO A 362 0.14 22.06 35.40
CA PRO A 362 0.37 21.88 36.84
C PRO A 362 0.04 23.12 37.69
N ASP A 363 0.26 24.30 37.11
CA ASP A 363 0.08 25.61 37.74
C ASP A 363 -1.24 26.29 37.32
N ALA A 364 -2.16 25.56 36.67
CA ALA A 364 -3.44 26.10 36.26
C ALA A 364 -4.28 26.52 37.48
N ALA A 365 -4.85 27.72 37.42
CA ALA A 365 -5.79 28.23 38.42
C ALA A 365 -7.22 27.73 38.16
N LEU A 366 -7.37 26.42 37.99
CA LEU A 366 -8.64 25.72 37.85
C LEU A 366 -8.89 24.82 39.06
N ASP A 367 -10.16 24.66 39.44
CA ASP A 367 -10.55 23.87 40.60
C ASP A 367 -10.28 22.36 40.43
N GLU A 368 -10.25 21.88 39.18
CA GLU A 368 -9.93 20.50 38.83
C GLU A 368 -8.54 20.41 38.18
N ARG A 369 -7.69 19.53 38.70
CA ARG A 369 -6.40 19.16 38.09
C ARG A 369 -6.53 17.81 37.41
N ARG A 370 -6.09 17.75 36.16
CA ARG A 370 -6.20 16.57 35.31
C ARG A 370 -4.96 16.40 34.45
N GLU A 371 -4.15 15.40 34.79
CA GLU A 371 -3.01 14.98 33.95
C GLU A 371 -3.50 14.14 32.78
N LEU A 372 -2.76 14.13 31.66
CA LEU A 372 -3.04 13.24 30.55
C LEU A 372 -2.63 11.80 30.93
N PRO A 373 -3.48 10.77 30.74
CA PRO A 373 -3.09 9.39 31.03
C PRO A 373 -2.00 8.91 30.09
N ASP A 374 -1.08 8.09 30.60
CA ASP A 374 -0.11 7.40 29.76
C ASP A 374 -0.75 6.29 28.93
N ASP A 375 -1.88 5.73 29.37
CA ASP A 375 -2.59 4.66 28.67
C ASP A 375 -3.49 5.20 27.53
N PRO A 376 -3.27 4.76 26.27
CA PRO A 376 -4.16 4.96 25.11
C PRO A 376 -5.66 4.85 25.39
N ALA A 377 -6.11 3.74 25.98
CA ALA A 377 -7.52 3.48 26.19
C ALA A 377 -8.11 4.48 27.19
N ALA A 378 -7.39 4.76 28.28
CA ALA A 378 -7.77 5.78 29.24
C ALA A 378 -7.80 7.20 28.66
N ARG A 379 -6.99 7.53 27.64
CA ARG A 379 -7.09 8.82 26.93
C ARG A 379 -8.37 8.90 26.11
N ARG A 380 -8.68 7.84 25.35
CA ARG A 380 -9.89 7.74 24.54
C ARG A 380 -11.15 7.83 25.39
N GLU A 381 -11.20 7.15 26.54
CA GLU A 381 -12.34 7.18 27.46
C GLU A 381 -12.67 8.58 28.02
N ARG A 382 -11.77 9.55 27.84
CA ARG A 382 -12.03 10.96 28.18
C ARG A 382 -12.85 11.69 27.14
N PHE A 383 -12.96 11.17 25.92
CA PHE A 383 -13.78 11.81 24.90
C PHE A 383 -15.26 11.45 25.12
N PRO A 384 -16.16 12.44 25.05
CA PRO A 384 -17.59 12.22 25.01
C PRO A 384 -17.97 11.23 23.91
N THR A 385 -18.92 10.34 24.19
CA THR A 385 -19.36 9.31 23.22
C THR A 385 -19.87 9.93 21.92
N ALA A 386 -20.58 11.06 22.00
CA ALA A 386 -21.08 11.76 20.80
C ALA A 386 -19.95 12.25 19.89
N VAL A 387 -18.84 12.73 20.46
CA VAL A 387 -17.64 13.13 19.72
C VAL A 387 -16.92 11.92 19.14
N LEU A 388 -16.84 10.81 19.86
CA LEU A 388 -16.22 9.59 19.34
C LEU A 388 -17.00 8.97 18.16
N HIS A 389 -18.27 9.33 17.97
CA HIS A 389 -19.10 8.87 16.86
C HIS A 389 -19.02 9.73 15.59
N THR A 390 -18.20 10.78 15.57
CA THR A 390 -17.92 11.51 14.33
C THR A 390 -16.94 10.73 13.46
N ASP A 391 -17.20 10.69 12.15
CA ASP A 391 -16.40 9.99 11.14
C ASP A 391 -15.10 10.72 10.78
#